data_AF-A0A1I3A099-F1
#
_entry.id   AF-A0A1I3A099-F1
#
_cell.length_a   1.000
_cell.length_b   1.000
_cell.length_c   1.000
_cell.angle_alpha   90.00
_cell.angle_beta   90.00
_cell.angle_gamma   90.00
#
_symmetry.space_group_name_H-M   'P 1'
#
loop_
_entity.id
_entity.type
_entity.pdbx_description
1 polymer ?
#
loop_
_entity_poly.entity_id
_entity_poly.type
_entity_poly.pdbx_seq_one_letter_code
_entity_poly.pdbx_strand_id
1 'polypeptide(L)'
;MTKYYLLRGREAVLCSNMFKWGQGMASFDPLIADDYLDEVRVSTLFLGMDNSDSDGPPLLFETIIAGGFLDQFRMRCTTYEEAEVMHRIVLSMVKREQENSIQAMQIAGNLIDMIRRKSD
;
A
#
# COMPACT_ATOMS: atom_id res chain seq x y z
N MET A 1 16.31 -12.68 -16.51
CA MET A 1 15.23 -12.35 -17.47
C MET A 1 13.97 -12.14 -16.66
N THR A 2 13.30 -10.99 -16.79
CA THR A 2 12.08 -10.67 -16.03
C THR A 2 10.98 -11.67 -16.34
N LYS A 3 10.33 -12.22 -15.31
CA LYS A 3 9.19 -13.13 -15.43
C LYS A 3 7.89 -12.33 -15.39
N TYR A 4 6.91 -12.80 -16.15
CA TYR A 4 5.62 -12.14 -16.34
C TYR A 4 4.49 -13.04 -15.86
N TYR A 5 3.50 -12.47 -15.18
CA TYR A 5 2.40 -13.21 -14.56
C TYR A 5 1.07 -12.56 -14.91
N LEU A 6 0.03 -13.37 -15.06
CA LEU A 6 -1.36 -12.92 -15.16
C LEU A 6 -2.12 -13.45 -13.96
N LEU A 7 -2.98 -12.63 -13.40
CA LEU A 7 -3.86 -13.06 -12.32
C LEU A 7 -5.08 -13.79 -12.90
N ARG A 8 -5.38 -14.97 -12.37
CA ARG A 8 -6.54 -15.80 -12.71
C ARG A 8 -7.31 -16.09 -11.42
N GLY A 9 -8.36 -15.31 -11.18
CA GLY A 9 -9.00 -15.30 -9.87
C GLY A 9 -8.01 -14.78 -8.82
N ARG A 10 -7.60 -15.64 -7.88
CA ARG A 10 -6.62 -15.33 -6.83
C ARG A 10 -5.25 -15.94 -7.07
N GLU A 11 -5.04 -16.60 -8.21
CA GLU A 11 -3.78 -17.28 -8.53
C GLU A 11 -2.97 -16.49 -9.56
N ALA A 12 -1.69 -16.27 -9.27
CA ALA A 12 -0.75 -15.68 -10.21
C ALA A 12 -0.13 -16.76 -11.11
N VAL A 13 -0.47 -16.74 -12.39
CA VAL A 13 -0.04 -17.75 -13.37
C VAL A 13 1.08 -17.20 -14.24
N LEU A 14 2.19 -17.93 -14.33
CA LEU A 14 3.32 -17.57 -15.17
C LEU A 14 2.89 -17.48 -16.64
N CYS A 15 3.20 -16.37 -17.29
CA CYS A 15 2.92 -16.14 -18.69
C CYS A 15 4.06 -16.64 -19.57
N SER A 16 3.72 -17.31 -20.67
CA SER A 16 4.71 -17.90 -21.58
C SER A 16 5.60 -16.88 -22.30
N ASN A 17 5.16 -15.63 -22.45
CA ASN A 17 5.96 -14.55 -23.05
C ASN A 17 5.37 -13.16 -22.77
N MET A 18 6.21 -12.14 -22.95
CA MET A 18 5.87 -10.73 -22.75
C MET A 18 4.69 -10.24 -23.62
N PHE A 19 4.56 -10.72 -24.87
CA PHE A 19 3.48 -10.28 -25.76
C PHE A 19 2.10 -10.71 -25.26
N LYS A 20 1.95 -11.97 -24.87
CA LYS A 20 0.71 -12.49 -24.26
C LYS A 20 0.42 -11.82 -22.93
N TRP A 21 1.45 -11.58 -22.12
CA TRP A 21 1.32 -10.83 -20.88
C TRP A 21 0.79 -9.42 -21.13
N GLY A 22 1.40 -8.66 -22.06
CA GLY A 22 1.01 -7.30 -22.37
C GLY A 22 -0.45 -7.18 -22.86
N GLN A 23 -0.89 -8.11 -23.73
CA GLN A 23 -2.30 -8.18 -24.14
C GLN A 23 -3.24 -8.47 -22.96
N GLY A 24 -2.83 -9.39 -22.07
CA GLY A 24 -3.61 -9.73 -20.88
C GLY A 24 -3.72 -8.56 -19.90
N MET A 25 -2.60 -7.90 -19.59
CA MET A 25 -2.57 -6.77 -18.66
C MET A 25 -3.32 -5.55 -19.19
N ALA A 26 -3.28 -5.29 -20.51
CA ALA A 26 -3.99 -4.16 -21.12
C ALA A 26 -5.52 -4.22 -20.93
N SER A 27 -6.08 -5.41 -20.68
CA SER A 27 -7.52 -5.62 -20.47
C SER A 27 -7.86 -6.00 -19.03
N PHE A 28 -6.90 -5.92 -18.11
CA PHE A 28 -7.02 -6.40 -16.73
C PHE A 28 -7.03 -5.22 -15.76
N ASP A 29 -7.94 -5.27 -14.78
CA ASP A 29 -7.93 -4.34 -13.65
C ASP A 29 -6.99 -4.89 -12.56
N PRO A 30 -5.86 -4.22 -12.27
CA PRO A 30 -4.91 -4.68 -11.27
C PRO A 30 -5.33 -4.41 -9.82
N LEU A 31 -6.43 -3.68 -9.60
CA LEU A 31 -6.85 -3.27 -8.26
C LEU A 31 -7.38 -4.44 -7.43
N ILE A 32 -6.71 -4.71 -6.31
CA ILE A 32 -7.09 -5.76 -5.35
C ILE A 32 -7.91 -5.17 -4.21
N ALA A 33 -7.48 -4.03 -3.68
CA ALA A 33 -8.14 -3.30 -2.60
C ALA A 33 -7.78 -1.82 -2.69
N ASP A 34 -8.70 -0.95 -2.28
CA ASP A 34 -8.53 0.50 -2.32
C ASP A 34 -9.37 1.15 -1.23
N ASP A 35 -8.70 1.84 -0.32
CA ASP A 35 -9.31 2.46 0.85
C ASP A 35 -8.81 3.89 1.01
N TYR A 36 -9.71 4.77 1.44
CA TYR A 36 -9.44 6.19 1.67
C TYR A 36 -9.65 6.53 3.14
N LEU A 37 -8.67 7.22 3.73
CA LEU A 37 -8.66 7.71 5.10
C LEU A 37 -8.35 9.22 5.05
N ASP A 38 -9.39 10.03 4.96
CA ASP A 38 -9.29 11.47 4.67
C ASP A 38 -8.49 11.73 3.37
N GLU A 39 -7.37 12.45 3.48
CA GLU A 39 -6.47 12.79 2.36
C GLU A 39 -5.45 11.68 2.03
N VAL A 40 -5.56 10.50 2.66
CA VAL A 40 -4.65 9.36 2.45
C VAL A 40 -5.37 8.25 1.71
N ARG A 41 -4.79 7.79 0.60
CA ARG A 41 -5.24 6.62 -0.15
C ARG A 41 -4.29 5.46 0.07
N VAL A 42 -4.83 4.28 0.36
CA VAL A 42 -4.09 3.02 0.43
C VAL A 42 -4.61 2.12 -0.68
N SER A 43 -3.75 1.79 -1.65
CA SER A 43 -4.12 0.93 -2.78
C SER A 43 -3.26 -0.32 -2.81
N THR A 44 -3.88 -1.47 -3.02
CA THR A 44 -3.20 -2.74 -3.30
C THR A 44 -3.42 -3.16 -4.73
N LEU A 45 -2.33 -3.42 -5.44
CA LEU A 45 -2.29 -3.68 -6.87
C LEU A 45 -1.57 -5.00 -7.16
N PHE A 46 -2.04 -5.71 -8.19
CA PHE A 46 -1.26 -6.76 -8.85
C PHE A 46 -0.34 -6.13 -9.92
N LEU A 47 0.97 -6.36 -9.81
CA LEU A 47 1.99 -5.78 -10.68
C LEU A 47 2.16 -6.56 -12.00
N GLY A 48 1.88 -7.86 -11.99
CA GLY A 48 2.03 -8.74 -13.16
C GLY A 48 3.48 -8.98 -13.62
N MET A 49 4.47 -8.38 -12.99
CA MET A 49 5.89 -8.61 -13.25
C MET A 49 6.58 -8.98 -11.94
N ASP A 50 7.56 -9.88 -12.03
CA ASP A 50 8.43 -10.17 -10.90
C ASP A 50 9.30 -8.94 -10.59
N ASN A 51 9.05 -8.32 -9.44
CA ASN A 51 9.80 -7.17 -8.92
C ASN A 51 10.79 -7.56 -7.82
N SER A 52 11.21 -8.82 -7.75
CA SER A 52 12.28 -9.27 -6.85
C SER A 52 13.67 -8.98 -7.45
N ASP A 53 14.61 -8.56 -6.60
CA ASP A 53 16.02 -8.32 -6.97
C ASP A 53 16.91 -9.55 -6.73
N SER A 54 16.32 -10.67 -6.29
CA SER A 54 17.04 -11.89 -5.90
C SER A 54 16.30 -13.14 -6.38
N ASP A 55 16.92 -14.32 -6.24
CA ASP A 55 16.34 -15.62 -6.60
C ASP A 55 15.21 -16.09 -5.64
N GLY A 56 14.59 -15.17 -4.91
CA GLY A 56 13.49 -15.43 -3.99
C GLY A 56 12.13 -15.64 -4.68
N PRO A 57 11.05 -15.80 -3.88
CA PRO A 57 9.68 -15.78 -4.41
C PRO A 57 9.39 -14.46 -5.15
N PRO A 58 8.57 -14.49 -6.21
CA PRO A 58 8.34 -13.31 -7.01
C PRO A 58 7.50 -12.27 -6.25
N LEU A 59 7.87 -10.99 -6.34
CA LEU A 59 7.09 -9.91 -5.73
C LEU A 59 6.08 -9.39 -6.75
N LEU A 60 4.84 -9.86 -6.62
CA LEU A 60 3.78 -9.69 -7.64
C LEU A 60 2.68 -8.73 -7.22
N PHE A 61 2.60 -8.40 -5.94
CA PHE A 61 1.60 -7.49 -5.39
C PHE A 61 2.29 -6.35 -4.66
N GLU A 62 1.62 -5.20 -4.64
CA GLU A 62 2.10 -4.00 -3.97
C GLU A 62 0.96 -3.31 -3.24
N THR A 63 1.19 -2.93 -1.98
CA THR A 63 0.36 -1.95 -1.28
C THR A 63 1.15 -0.65 -1.19
N ILE A 64 0.56 0.45 -1.67
CA ILE A 64 1.17 1.78 -1.68
C ILE A 64 0.26 2.79 -1.00
N ILE A 65 0.88 3.74 -0.29
CA ILE A 65 0.21 4.90 0.30
C ILE A 65 0.45 6.12 -0.60
N ALA A 66 -0.61 6.85 -0.90
CA ALA A 66 -0.55 8.18 -1.50
C ALA A 66 -1.16 9.21 -0.54
N GLY A 67 -0.40 10.26 -0.23
CA GLY A 67 -0.79 11.32 0.70
C GLY A 67 -0.45 11.04 2.16
N GLY A 68 -0.64 12.06 3.00
CA GLY A 68 -0.38 12.00 4.44
C GLY A 68 1.10 11.88 4.81
N PHE A 69 1.36 11.52 6.07
CA PHE A 69 2.71 11.43 6.63
C PHE A 69 3.51 10.23 6.10
N LEU A 70 2.83 9.16 5.70
CA LEU A 70 3.42 7.93 5.18
C LEU A 70 3.41 7.90 3.64
N ASP A 71 3.37 9.05 2.97
CA ASP A 71 3.36 9.15 1.51
C ASP A 71 4.50 8.34 0.86
N GLN A 72 4.18 7.66 -0.23
CA GLN A 72 5.08 6.79 -1.00
C GLN A 72 5.61 5.55 -0.25
N PHE A 73 5.20 5.32 1.00
CA PHE A 73 5.46 4.05 1.66
C PHE A 73 4.83 2.92 0.82
N ARG A 74 5.61 1.87 0.60
CA ARG A 74 5.19 0.71 -0.18
C ARG A 74 5.68 -0.59 0.45
N MET A 75 4.86 -1.61 0.35
CA MET A 75 5.19 -2.99 0.68
C MET A 75 4.81 -3.90 -0.47
N ARG A 76 5.55 -5.00 -0.63
CA ARG A 76 5.28 -6.00 -1.68
C ARG A 76 5.22 -7.40 -1.10
N CYS A 77 4.43 -8.25 -1.75
CA CYS A 77 4.29 -9.66 -1.38
C CYS A 77 4.10 -10.55 -2.61
N THR A 78 4.02 -11.86 -2.38
CA THR A 78 4.05 -12.88 -3.43
C THR A 78 2.64 -13.32 -3.83
N THR A 79 1.76 -13.51 -2.85
CA THR A 79 0.45 -14.12 -3.05
C THR A 79 -0.70 -13.13 -2.85
N TYR A 80 -1.87 -13.47 -3.39
CA TYR A 80 -3.08 -12.67 -3.23
C TYR A 80 -3.50 -12.61 -1.76
N GLU A 81 -3.45 -13.74 -1.04
CA GLU A 81 -3.78 -13.83 0.37
C GLU A 81 -2.87 -12.94 1.22
N GLU A 82 -1.57 -12.94 0.93
CA GLU A 82 -0.62 -12.01 1.55
C GLU A 82 -0.97 -10.56 1.23
N ALA A 83 -1.43 -10.26 0.01
CA ALA A 83 -1.76 -8.90 -0.41
C ALA A 83 -2.94 -8.34 0.41
N GLU A 84 -3.96 -9.14 0.68
CA GLU A 84 -5.08 -8.74 1.54
C GLU A 84 -4.64 -8.51 3.00
N VAL A 85 -3.74 -9.35 3.52
CA VAL A 85 -3.19 -9.18 4.87
C VAL A 85 -2.33 -7.91 4.93
N MET A 86 -1.45 -7.74 3.94
CA MET A 86 -0.57 -6.58 3.78
C MET A 86 -1.39 -5.29 3.70
N HIS A 87 -2.49 -5.27 2.94
CA HIS A 87 -3.39 -4.11 2.88
C HIS A 87 -3.93 -3.72 4.26
N ARG A 88 -4.44 -4.69 5.03
CA ARG A 88 -4.95 -4.43 6.39
C ARG A 88 -3.88 -3.93 7.35
N ILE A 89 -2.66 -4.43 7.23
CA ILE A 89 -1.51 -3.97 8.03
C ILE A 89 -1.23 -2.50 7.70
N VAL A 90 -1.12 -2.15 6.42
CA VAL A 90 -0.84 -0.79 5.98
C VAL A 90 -1.95 0.17 6.39
N LEU A 91 -3.23 -0.21 6.26
CA LEU A 91 -4.34 0.59 6.80
C LEU A 91 -4.24 0.83 8.31
N SER A 92 -3.84 -0.18 9.07
CA SER A 92 -3.66 -0.05 10.51
C SER A 92 -2.51 0.90 10.85
N MET A 93 -1.44 0.89 10.05
CA MET A 93 -0.33 1.85 10.18
C MET A 93 -0.79 3.29 9.94
N VAL A 94 -1.56 3.54 8.86
CA VAL A 94 -2.09 4.87 8.55
C VAL A 94 -3.01 5.38 9.67
N LYS A 95 -3.96 4.56 10.12
CA LYS A 95 -4.87 4.92 11.22
C LYS A 95 -4.11 5.27 12.48
N ARG A 96 -3.09 4.47 12.82
CA ARG A 96 -2.27 4.70 14.01
C ARG A 96 -1.50 6.01 13.92
N GLU A 97 -0.96 6.33 12.75
CA GLU A 97 -0.24 7.58 12.53
C GLU A 97 -1.17 8.81 12.63
N GLN A 98 -2.38 8.72 12.07
CA GLN A 98 -3.39 9.77 12.19
C GLN A 98 -3.79 10.00 13.66
N GLU A 99 -4.03 8.93 14.43
CA GLU A 99 -4.33 9.01 15.86
C GLU A 99 -3.20 9.69 16.65
N ASN A 100 -1.95 9.28 16.41
CA ASN A 100 -0.78 9.87 17.06
C ASN A 100 -0.66 11.37 16.75
N SER A 101 -0.86 11.75 15.49
CA SER A 101 -0.81 13.14 15.03
C SER A 101 -1.89 14.00 15.71
N ILE A 102 -3.12 13.50 15.78
CA ILE A 102 -4.23 14.19 16.46
C ILE A 102 -3.91 14.38 17.95
N GLN A 103 -3.43 13.32 18.62
CA GLN A 103 -3.08 13.38 20.03
C GLN A 103 -1.95 14.37 20.31
N ALA A 104 -0.91 14.40 19.47
CA ALA A 104 0.19 15.35 19.59
C ALA A 104 -0.29 16.80 19.45
N MET A 105 -1.17 17.08 18.48
CA MET A 105 -1.74 18.40 18.27
C MET A 105 -2.60 18.88 19.45
N GLN A 106 -3.40 17.97 20.04
CA GLN A 106 -4.19 18.29 21.24
C GLN A 106 -3.30 18.63 22.43
N ILE A 107 -2.24 17.85 22.66
CA ILE A 107 -1.28 18.12 23.75
C ILE A 107 -0.61 19.48 23.54
N ALA A 108 -0.13 19.76 22.32
CA ALA A 108 0.51 21.04 22.00
C ALA A 108 -0.43 22.23 22.24
N GLY A 109 -1.69 22.13 21.78
CA GLY A 109 -2.70 23.17 22.02
C GLY A 109 -2.93 23.44 23.50
N ASN A 110 -3.12 22.38 24.29
CA ASN A 110 -3.33 22.50 25.74
C ASN A 110 -2.15 23.15 26.46
N LEU A 111 -0.91 22.82 26.08
CA LEU A 111 0.29 23.40 26.68
C LEU A 111 0.42 24.89 26.34
N ILE A 112 0.13 25.29 25.10
CA ILE A 112 0.14 26.69 24.67
C ILE A 112 -0.88 27.50 25.48
N ASP A 113 -2.10 26.99 25.63
CA ASP A 113 -3.14 27.69 26.39
C ASP A 113 -2.80 27.80 27.88
N MET A 114 -2.15 26.78 28.46
CA MET A 114 -1.65 26.85 29.83
C MET A 114 -0.58 27.93 30.01
N ILE A 115 0.34 28.10 29.05
CA ILE A 115 1.36 29.14 29.10
C ILE A 115 0.73 30.52 29.03
N ARG A 116 -0.26 30.72 28.14
CA ARG A 116 -0.99 31.99 27.99
C ARG A 116 -1.66 32.40 29.31
N ARG A 117 -2.38 31.48 29.96
CA ARG A 117 -3.07 31.76 31.25
C ARG A 117 -2.14 32.04 32.43
N LYS A 118 -0.85 31.67 32.35
CA LYS A 118 0.14 31.99 33.39
C LYS A 118 0.78 33.38 33.21
N SER A 119 0.56 34.00 32.05
CA SER A 119 1.09 35.33 31.71
C SER A 119 0.10 36.46 31.99
N ASP A 120 -1.14 36.10 32.39
CA ASP A 120 -2.19 36.99 32.91
C ASP A 120 -2.17 36.98 34.45
#